data_AF-A0A961M1Y4-F1
#
_entry.id   AF-A0A961M1Y4-F1
#
_cell.length_a   1.000
_cell.length_b   1.000
_cell.length_c   1.000
_cell.angle_alpha   90.00
_cell.angle_beta   90.00
_cell.angle_gamma   90.00
#
_symmetry.space_group_name_H-M   'P 1'
#
loop_
_entity.id
_entity.type
_entity.pdbx_description
1 polymer ?
#
loop_
_entity_poly.entity_id
_entity_poly.type
_entity_poly.pdbx_seq_one_letter_code
_entity_poly.pdbx_strand_id
1 'polypeptide(L)'
;MADVPPSEPEPDPEPEAPLLAQQRRACQRSGGQLMPRTAGIYACVHATRDAGRQCDEARDCEGLCLARSGTCAPFVPLYGCQEVLTLRGRRETLCTD
;
A
#
# COMPACT_ATOMS: atom_id res chain seq x y z
N MET A 1 -27.13 7.96 -36.15
CA MET A 1 -26.35 6.72 -36.23
C MET A 1 -24.90 7.13 -36.04
N ALA A 2 -24.39 7.03 -34.81
CA ALA A 2 -23.01 7.36 -34.49
C ALA A 2 -22.19 6.08 -34.61
N ASP A 3 -21.23 6.11 -35.51
CA ASP A 3 -20.25 5.05 -35.75
C ASP A 3 -19.32 4.96 -34.54
N VAL A 4 -19.37 3.83 -33.82
CA VAL A 4 -18.45 3.54 -32.71
C VAL A 4 -17.21 2.92 -33.34
N PRO A 5 -16.03 3.56 -33.28
CA PRO A 5 -14.83 2.96 -33.84
C PRO A 5 -14.50 1.64 -33.12
N PRO A 6 -13.99 0.63 -33.84
CA PRO A 6 -13.66 -0.67 -33.28
C PRO A 6 -12.56 -0.54 -32.23
N SER A 7 -12.78 -1.13 -31.06
CA SER A 7 -11.79 -1.20 -29.98
C SER A 7 -10.61 -2.07 -30.41
N GLU A 8 -9.43 -1.47 -30.56
CA GLU A 8 -8.16 -2.19 -30.73
C GLU A 8 -7.94 -3.16 -29.55
N PRO A 9 -7.44 -4.38 -29.81
CA PRO A 9 -7.13 -5.31 -28.73
C PRO A 9 -6.01 -4.74 -27.87
N GLU A 10 -6.30 -4.54 -26.59
CA GLU A 10 -5.28 -4.16 -25.60
C GLU A 10 -4.16 -5.21 -25.61
N PRO A 11 -2.89 -4.80 -25.65
CA PRO A 11 -1.77 -5.74 -25.70
C PRO A 11 -1.80 -6.66 -24.45
N ASP A 12 -1.68 -7.96 -24.69
CA ASP A 12 -1.59 -8.98 -23.64
C ASP A 12 -0.46 -8.60 -22.67
N PRO A 13 -0.68 -8.62 -21.34
CA PRO A 13 0.34 -8.22 -20.39
C PRO A 13 1.59 -9.08 -20.57
N GLU A 14 2.72 -8.44 -20.86
CA GLU A 14 4.00 -9.13 -20.97
C GLU A 14 4.24 -10.03 -19.74
N PRO A 15 4.76 -11.25 -19.93
CA PRO A 15 4.92 -12.20 -18.85
C PRO A 15 5.84 -11.62 -17.77
N GLU A 16 5.34 -11.62 -16.53
CA GLU A 16 6.07 -11.14 -15.36
C GLU A 16 7.43 -11.84 -15.26
N ALA A 17 8.51 -11.08 -15.05
CA ALA A 17 9.85 -11.63 -14.88
C ALA A 17 9.85 -12.73 -13.78
N PRO A 18 10.51 -13.88 -13.99
CA PRO A 18 10.41 -15.04 -13.07
C PRO A 18 10.75 -14.71 -11.61
N LEU A 19 11.72 -13.81 -11.40
CA LEU A 19 12.12 -13.35 -10.07
C LEU A 19 11.00 -12.54 -9.40
N LEU A 20 10.32 -11.69 -10.15
CA LEU A 20 9.22 -10.87 -9.65
C LEU A 20 8.01 -11.74 -9.28
N ALA A 21 7.70 -12.74 -10.10
CA ALA A 21 6.67 -13.73 -9.79
C ALA A 21 7.00 -14.52 -8.50
N GLN A 22 8.27 -14.85 -8.27
CA GLN A 22 8.72 -15.50 -7.04
C GLN A 22 8.55 -14.59 -5.81
N GLN A 23 8.94 -13.32 -5.90
CA GLN A 23 8.75 -12.32 -4.85
C GLN A 23 7.27 -12.12 -4.52
N ARG A 24 6.42 -12.05 -5.55
CA ARG A 24 4.97 -11.93 -5.40
C ARG A 24 4.39 -13.10 -4.62
N ARG A 25 4.76 -14.33 -4.99
CA ARG A 25 4.33 -15.54 -4.26
C ARG A 25 4.83 -15.56 -2.83
N ALA A 26 6.07 -15.12 -2.58
CA ALA A 26 6.61 -15.03 -1.22
C ALA A 26 5.80 -14.04 -0.36
N CYS A 27 5.51 -12.86 -0.89
CA CYS A 27 4.72 -11.83 -0.22
C CYS A 27 3.28 -12.28 0.06
N GLN A 28 2.64 -12.93 -0.92
CA GLN A 28 1.29 -13.47 -0.77
C GLN A 28 1.21 -14.56 0.29
N ARG A 29 2.24 -15.43 0.40
CA ARG A 29 2.31 -16.44 1.45
C ARG A 29 2.40 -15.85 2.86
N SER A 30 3.02 -14.68 3.02
CA SER A 30 3.01 -13.95 4.30
C SER A 30 1.73 -13.13 4.54
N GLY A 31 0.73 -13.22 3.65
CA GLY A 31 -0.52 -12.47 3.74
C GLY A 31 -0.40 -11.02 3.28
N GLY A 32 0.67 -10.68 2.55
CA GLY A 32 0.87 -9.37 1.95
C GLY A 32 0.52 -9.34 0.46
N GLN A 33 0.64 -8.18 -0.13
CA GLN A 33 0.51 -7.94 -1.55
C GLN A 33 1.77 -7.25 -2.07
N LEU A 34 2.30 -7.75 -3.18
CA LEU A 34 3.44 -7.13 -3.84
C LEU A 34 2.96 -5.93 -4.65
N MET A 35 3.37 -4.74 -4.23
CA MET A 35 2.98 -3.45 -4.81
C MET A 35 4.20 -2.73 -5.38
N PRO A 36 4.08 -2.07 -6.55
CA PRO A 36 5.15 -1.25 -7.09
C PRO A 36 5.34 0.01 -6.22
N ARG A 37 6.59 0.30 -5.83
CA ARG A 37 6.96 1.52 -5.10
C ARG A 37 7.45 2.59 -6.06
N THR A 38 8.35 2.22 -6.97
CA THR A 38 8.87 3.06 -8.06
C THR A 38 9.18 2.16 -9.27
N ALA A 39 9.58 2.75 -10.40
CA ALA A 39 9.87 2.00 -11.62
C ALA A 39 10.86 0.86 -11.35
N GLY A 40 10.39 -0.39 -11.49
CA GLY A 40 11.19 -1.61 -11.27
C GLY A 40 11.41 -2.02 -9.82
N ILE A 41 10.98 -1.24 -8.82
CA ILE A 41 11.10 -1.56 -7.40
C ILE A 41 9.74 -1.94 -6.84
N TYR A 42 9.67 -3.14 -6.28
CA TYR A 42 8.46 -3.69 -5.67
C TYR A 42 8.68 -3.92 -4.18
N ALA A 43 7.62 -3.75 -3.41
CA ALA A 43 7.62 -3.96 -1.98
C ALA A 43 6.45 -4.85 -1.57
N CYS A 44 6.67 -5.66 -0.53
CA CYS A 44 5.60 -6.40 0.09
C CYS A 44 4.91 -5.52 1.13
N VAL A 45 3.62 -5.24 0.93
CA VAL A 45 2.80 -4.50 1.89
C VAL A 45 1.70 -5.39 2.44
N HIS A 46 1.33 -5.21 3.69
CA HIS A 46 0.29 -5.98 4.36
C HIS A 46 -0.91 -5.09 4.62
N ALA A 47 -2.11 -5.54 4.28
CA ALA A 47 -3.33 -4.86 4.68
C ALA A 47 -3.51 -4.98 6.20
N THR A 48 -3.82 -3.87 6.84
CA THR A 48 -4.10 -3.84 8.28
C THR A 48 -5.56 -4.21 8.52
N ARG A 49 -5.86 -4.84 9.66
CA ARG A 49 -7.25 -5.28 9.97
C ARG A 49 -8.12 -4.14 10.48
N ASP A 50 -7.47 -3.10 10.98
CA ASP A 50 -8.01 -1.89 11.57
C ASP A 50 -8.04 -0.71 10.60
N ALA A 51 -7.76 -0.93 9.31
CA ALA A 51 -7.81 0.07 8.25
C ALA A 51 -9.04 0.99 8.36
N GLY A 52 -8.80 2.30 8.49
CA GLY A 52 -9.86 3.32 8.55
C GLY A 52 -10.57 3.46 9.90
N ARG A 53 -10.24 2.65 10.92
CA ARG A 53 -10.71 2.88 12.30
C ARG A 53 -10.17 4.20 12.83
N GLN A 54 -10.97 4.91 13.63
CA GLN A 54 -10.50 6.11 14.32
C GLN A 54 -9.42 5.77 15.36
N CYS A 55 -8.42 6.63 15.47
CA CYS A 55 -7.31 6.49 16.40
C CYS A 55 -6.86 7.87 16.92
N ASP A 56 -6.37 7.88 18.16
CA ASP A 56 -5.83 9.09 18.79
C ASP A 56 -4.30 8.99 18.98
N GLU A 57 -3.74 7.78 18.88
CA GLU A 57 -2.31 7.52 19.01
C GLU A 57 -1.89 6.25 18.25
N ALA A 58 -0.58 6.11 17.95
CA ALA A 58 -0.07 4.97 17.17
C ALA A 58 -0.39 3.61 17.79
N ARG A 59 -0.52 3.50 19.11
CA ARG A 59 -0.74 2.22 19.80
C ARG A 59 -2.14 1.63 19.58
N ASP A 60 -3.07 2.44 19.07
CA ASP A 60 -4.44 1.99 18.78
C ASP A 60 -4.52 1.17 17.48
N CYS A 61 -3.48 1.26 16.64
CA CYS A 61 -3.46 0.66 15.31
C CYS A 61 -2.45 -0.49 15.19
N GLU A 62 -2.70 -1.46 14.30
CA GLU A 62 -1.69 -2.47 13.92
C GLU A 62 -0.54 -1.81 13.13
N GLY A 63 -0.80 -0.66 12.53
CA GLY A 63 0.16 0.15 11.78
C GLY A 63 0.34 1.56 12.33
N LEU A 64 0.14 2.55 11.45
CA LEU A 64 0.30 3.96 11.78
C LEU A 64 -1.07 4.63 11.96
N CYS A 65 -1.19 5.50 12.96
CA CYS A 65 -2.34 6.39 13.08
C CYS A 65 -2.09 7.65 12.24
N LEU A 66 -2.85 7.85 11.16
CA LEU A 66 -2.67 8.99 10.25
C LEU A 66 -3.22 10.27 10.91
N ALA A 67 -2.36 11.23 11.21
CA ALA A 67 -2.73 12.47 11.90
C ALA A 67 -3.66 13.37 11.07
N ARG A 68 -3.60 13.26 9.74
CA ARG A 68 -4.44 14.06 8.83
C ARG A 68 -5.92 13.68 8.94
N SER A 69 -6.22 12.39 9.05
CA SER A 69 -7.58 11.85 9.09
C SER A 69 -8.00 11.36 10.48
N GLY A 70 -7.05 11.17 11.40
CA GLY A 70 -7.30 10.52 12.69
C GLY A 70 -7.71 9.06 12.53
N THR A 71 -7.14 8.36 11.53
CA THR A 71 -7.52 6.97 11.22
C THR A 71 -6.32 6.05 11.01
N CYS A 72 -6.50 4.76 11.32
CA CYS A 72 -5.46 3.76 11.13
C CYS A 72 -5.16 3.54 9.64
N ALA A 73 -3.87 3.45 9.33
CA ALA A 73 -3.34 3.23 8.00
C ALA A 73 -3.87 1.92 7.40
N PRO A 74 -4.24 1.87 6.11
CA PRO A 74 -4.79 0.67 5.48
C PRO A 74 -3.76 -0.41 5.15
N PHE A 75 -2.48 -0.02 5.04
CA PHE A 75 -1.39 -0.92 4.69
C PHE A 75 -0.15 -0.63 5.53
N VAL A 76 0.70 -1.64 5.74
CA VAL A 76 2.00 -1.52 6.39
C VAL A 76 3.09 -2.28 5.61
N PRO A 77 4.29 -1.70 5.44
CA PRO A 77 4.63 -0.30 5.71
C PRO A 77 3.95 0.66 4.70
N LEU A 78 3.64 1.88 5.14
CA LEU A 78 3.29 2.98 4.24
C LEU A 78 4.57 3.65 3.76
N TYR A 79 4.86 3.50 2.48
CA TYR A 79 6.00 4.16 1.85
C TYR A 79 5.74 5.66 1.63
N GLY A 80 6.81 6.45 1.72
CA GLY A 80 6.75 7.91 1.63
C GLY A 80 6.62 8.59 3.00
N CYS A 81 6.46 9.91 2.97
CA CYS A 81 6.34 10.73 4.18
C CYS A 81 4.87 10.98 4.51
N GLN A 82 4.46 10.58 5.72
CA GLN A 82 3.09 10.72 6.22
C GLN A 82 3.11 11.44 7.58
N GLU A 83 2.10 12.26 7.84
CA GLU A 83 1.88 12.80 9.19
C GLU A 83 1.16 11.76 10.03
N VAL A 84 1.77 11.35 11.14
CA VAL A 84 1.28 10.29 12.01
C VAL A 84 1.20 10.76 13.46
N LEU A 85 0.30 10.16 14.23
CA LEU A 85 0.27 10.31 15.68
C LEU A 85 1.20 9.27 16.29
N THR A 86 2.16 9.72 17.09
CA THR A 86 3.08 8.87 17.83
C THR A 86 2.37 8.08 18.94
N LEU A 87 3.12 7.22 19.65
CA LEU A 87 2.67 6.47 20.84
C LEU A 87 2.23 7.37 22.02
N ARG A 88 2.37 8.70 21.92
CA ARG A 88 1.89 9.67 22.91
C ARG A 88 0.91 10.68 22.30
N GLY A 89 0.32 10.36 21.14
CA GLY A 89 -0.63 11.23 20.44
C GLY A 89 -0.02 12.51 19.85
N ARG A 90 1.31 12.64 19.80
CA ARG A 90 1.95 13.80 19.15
C ARG A 90 2.02 13.60 17.64
N ARG A 91 1.72 14.66 16.90
CA ARG A 91 1.87 14.70 15.44
C ARG A 91 3.35 14.77 15.07
N GLU A 92 3.82 13.81 14.29
CA GLU A 92 5.17 13.79 13.73
C GLU A 92 5.11 13.34 12.26
N THR A 93 6.08 13.77 11.46
CA THR A 93 6.22 13.31 10.09
C THR A 93 7.10 12.08 10.06
N LEU A 94 6.54 10.93 9.66
CA LEU A 94 7.27 9.69 9.50
C LEU A 94 7.48 9.41 8.00
N CYS A 95 8.73 9.26 7.60
CA CYS A 95 9.12 8.87 6.25
C CYS A 95 9.63 7.43 6.25
N THR A 96 8.98 6.56 5.48
CA THR A 96 9.41 5.15 5.31
C THR A 96 9.90 4.93 3.88
N ASP A 97 11.09 4.34 3.75
CA ASP A 97 11.73 3.99 2.48
C ASP A 97 11.61 2.51 2.14
#